data_AF-A0A059AC02-F1
#
_entry.id   AF-A0A059AC02-F1
#
_cell.length_a   1.000
_cell.length_b   1.000
_cell.length_c   1.000
_cell.angle_alpha   90.00
_cell.angle_beta   90.00
_cell.angle_gamma   90.00
#
_symmetry.space_group_name_H-M   'P 1'
#
loop_
_entity.id
_entity.type
_entity.pdbx_description
1 polymer ?
#
loop_
_entity_poly.entity_id
_entity_poly.type
_entity_poly.pdbx_seq_one_letter_code
_entity_poly.pdbx_strand_id
1 'polypeptide(L)' 'MTEECGIQTFQNIFHRGPEITDACCDVLVKFGHPCHSEFIEVVLSTGKFASHEAEILRKSTAAWKRCRAIVEKRAI' A
#
# COMPACT_ATOMS: atom_id res chain seq x y z
N MET A 1 3.67 -5.52 9.77
CA MET A 1 3.10 -6.07 8.53
C MET A 1 3.11 -7.59 8.63
N THR A 2 2.02 -8.29 8.30
CA THR A 2 2.02 -9.76 8.14
C THR A 2 2.38 -10.12 6.70
N GLU A 3 2.81 -11.35 6.45
CA GLU A 3 3.16 -11.81 5.09
C GLU A 3 1.97 -11.67 4.12
N GLU A 4 0.79 -12.16 4.51
CA GLU A 4 -0.44 -12.08 3.71
C GLU A 4 -0.78 -10.64 3.32
N CYS A 5 -0.79 -9.73 4.28
CA CYS A 5 -1.11 -8.32 4.02
C CYS A 5 -0.01 -7.62 3.23
N GLY A 6 1.25 -8.02 3.39
CA GLY A 6 2.36 -7.56 2.56
C GLY A 6 2.17 -7.96 1.10
N ILE A 7 1.86 -9.23 0.84
CA ILE A 7 1.59 -9.74 -0.52
C ILE A 7 0.39 -9.02 -1.13
N GLN A 8 -0.71 -8.89 -0.40
CA GLN A 8 -1.91 -8.20 -0.89
C GLN A 8 -1.61 -6.73 -1.24
N THR A 9 -0.91 -6.02 -0.35
CA THR A 9 -0.53 -4.61 -0.56
C THR A 9 0.37 -4.48 -1.78
N PHE A 10 1.35 -5.37 -1.93
CA PHE A 10 2.25 -5.39 -3.08
C PHE A 10 1.49 -5.63 -4.39
N GLN A 11 0.61 -6.64 -4.43
CA GLN A 11 -0.19 -6.94 -5.62
C GLN A 11 -1.14 -5.80 -6.01
N ASN A 12 -1.77 -5.14 -5.03
CA ASN A 12 -2.64 -4.00 -5.27
C ASN A 12 -1.88 -2.81 -5.93
N ILE A 13 -0.68 -2.52 -5.42
CA ILE A 13 0.08 -1.32 -5.81
C ILE A 13 0.90 -1.53 -7.08
N PHE A 14 1.66 -2.62 -7.15
CA PHE A 14 2.63 -2.88 -8.22
C PHE A 14 2.07 -3.70 -9.38
N HIS A 15 0.89 -4.30 -9.20
CA HIS A 15 0.22 -5.10 -10.22
C HIS A 15 -1.24 -4.66 -10.38
N ARG A 16 -2.03 -5.48 -11.07
CA ARG A 16 -3.49 -5.33 -11.16
C ARG A 16 -4.17 -6.26 -10.16
N GLY A 17 -3.68 -6.25 -8.92
CA GLY A 17 -4.22 -7.06 -7.83
C GLY A 17 -5.54 -6.51 -7.29
N PRO A 18 -6.22 -7.31 -6.44
CA PRO A 18 -7.46 -6.89 -5.79
C PRO A 18 -7.25 -5.71 -4.84
N GLU A 19 -8.35 -5.08 -4.42
CA GLU A 19 -8.33 -4.09 -3.33
C GLU A 19 -7.80 -4.71 -2.02
N ILE A 20 -7.10 -3.90 -1.23
CA ILE A 20 -6.60 -4.30 0.10
C ILE A 20 -7.80 -4.54 1.02
N THR A 21 -7.81 -5.67 1.74
CA THR A 21 -8.90 -5.97 2.68
C THR A 21 -8.88 -4.99 3.85
N ASP A 22 -10.02 -4.77 4.49
CA ASP A 22 -10.05 -3.89 5.66
C ASP A 22 -9.14 -4.38 6.80
N ALA A 23 -9.04 -5.71 7.00
CA ALA A 23 -8.13 -6.29 7.99
C ALA A 23 -6.66 -5.98 7.65
N CYS A 24 -6.28 -6.05 6.38
CA CYS A 24 -4.95 -5.65 5.94
C CYS A 24 -4.75 -4.13 5.94
N CYS A 25 -5.81 -3.34 5.83
CA CYS A 25 -5.74 -1.90 6.07
C CYS A 25 -5.40 -1.59 7.54
N ASP A 26 -5.98 -2.30 8.51
CA ASP A 26 -5.62 -2.16 9.93
C ASP A 26 -4.12 -2.43 10.14
N VAL A 27 -3.60 -3.50 9.53
CA VAL A 27 -2.18 -3.87 9.59
C VAL A 27 -1.28 -2.83 8.91
N LEU A 28 -1.67 -2.33 7.72
CA LEU A 28 -0.93 -1.33 6.97
C LEU A 28 -0.83 0.00 7.73
N VAL A 29 -1.96 0.49 8.27
CA VAL A 29 -2.00 1.75 9.04
C VAL A 29 -1.20 1.62 10.33
N LYS A 30 -1.29 0.47 11.03
CA LYS A 30 -0.45 0.19 12.20
C LYS A 30 1.04 0.14 11.87
N PHE A 31 1.40 -0.34 10.68
CA PHE A 31 2.78 -0.36 10.21
C PHE A 31 3.32 1.06 9.93
N GLY A 32 2.45 1.95 9.46
CA GLY A 32 2.70 3.39 9.42
C GLY A 32 3.09 3.94 8.04
N HIS A 33 2.80 5.22 7.84
CA HIS A 33 3.05 5.92 6.57
C HIS A 33 4.53 5.95 6.17
N PRO A 34 5.50 6.19 7.08
CA PRO A 34 6.91 6.23 6.70
C PRO A 34 7.38 4.90 6.13
N CYS A 35 7.10 3.79 6.82
CA CYS A 35 7.50 2.46 6.37
C CYS A 35 6.81 2.05 5.07
N HIS A 36 5.54 2.43 4.89
CA HIS A 36 4.83 2.27 3.62
C HIS A 36 5.52 3.04 2.49
N SER A 37 5.82 4.33 2.70
CA SER A 37 6.41 5.19 1.67
C SER A 37 7.82 4.73 1.28
N GLU A 38 8.66 4.42 2.28
CA GLU A 38 10.02 3.92 2.08
C GLU A 38 10.01 2.59 1.30
N PHE A 39 9.07 1.69 1.59
CA PHE A 39 8.93 0.45 0.82
C PHE A 39 8.67 0.72 -0.67
N ILE A 40 7.79 1.68 -0.98
CA ILE A 40 7.50 2.05 -2.38
C ILE A 40 8.73 2.63 -3.06
N GLU A 41 9.43 3.55 -2.39
CA GLU A 41 10.65 4.17 -2.91
C GLU A 41 11.76 3.13 -3.17
N VAL A 42 11.98 2.20 -2.22
CA VAL A 42 12.96 1.13 -2.36
C VAL A 42 12.63 0.26 -3.57
N VAL A 43 11.37 -0.16 -3.75
CA VAL A 43 10.98 -0.99 -4.90
C VAL A 43 11.12 -0.21 -6.21
N LEU A 44 10.72 1.06 -6.27
CA LEU A 44 10.85 1.89 -7.47
C LEU A 44 12.32 2.14 -7.85
N SER A 45 13.20 2.33 -6.86
CA SER A 45 14.65 2.53 -7.10
C SER A 45 15.32 1.33 -7.78
N THR A 46 14.71 0.15 -7.76
CA THR A 46 15.21 -1.01 -8.52
C THR A 46 15.09 -0.87 -10.04
N GLY A 47 14.32 0.12 -10.52
CA GLY A 47 14.07 0.37 -11.95
C GLY A 47 13.12 -0.63 -12.62
N LYS A 48 12.70 -1.69 -11.92
CA LYS A 48 11.81 -2.73 -12.48
C LYS A 48 10.46 -2.21 -12.98
N PHE A 49 10.03 -1.04 -12.48
CA PHE A 49 8.74 -0.44 -12.79
C PHE A 49 8.84 0.95 -13.43
N ALA A 50 9.99 1.31 -14.02
CA ALA A 50 10.23 2.65 -14.55
C ALA A 50 9.12 3.15 -15.52
N SER A 51 8.57 2.25 -16.36
CA SER A 51 7.49 2.59 -17.30
C SER A 51 6.11 2.80 -16.65
N HIS A 52 5.95 2.43 -15.38
CA HIS A 52 4.68 2.48 -14.63
C HIS A 52 4.80 3.23 -13.30
N GLU A 53 5.91 3.93 -13.07
CA GLU A 53 6.23 4.56 -11.79
C GLU A 53 5.13 5.54 -11.33
N ALA A 54 4.67 6.42 -12.23
CA ALA A 54 3.60 7.37 -11.92
C ALA A 54 2.28 6.67 -11.54
N GLU A 55 1.95 5.54 -12.19
CA GLU A 55 0.76 4.76 -11.85
C GLU A 55 0.89 4.14 -10.45
N ILE A 56 2.06 3.57 -10.14
CA ILE A 56 2.36 2.95 -8.84
C ILE A 56 2.29 3.98 -7.72
N LEU A 57 2.88 5.17 -7.90
CA LEU A 57 2.80 6.24 -6.91
C LEU A 57 1.36 6.67 -6.64
N ARG A 58 0.54 6.78 -7.71
CA ARG A 58 -0.89 7.08 -7.59
C ARG A 58 -1.64 5.99 -6.84
N LYS A 59 -1.39 4.71 -7.16
CA LYS A 59 -2.00 3.55 -6.48
C LYS A 59 -1.61 3.48 -5.02
N SER A 60 -0.31 3.63 -4.71
CA SER A 60 0.21 3.69 -3.34
C SER A 60 -0.48 4.77 -2.51
N THR A 61 -0.59 5.99 -3.07
CA THR A 61 -1.26 7.11 -2.39
C THR A 61 -2.74 6.82 -2.14
N ALA A 62 -3.42 6.24 -3.13
CA ALA A 62 -4.83 5.89 -3.02
C ALA A 62 -5.08 4.79 -1.97
N ALA A 63 -4.26 3.73 -1.98
CA ALA A 63 -4.31 2.64 -1.03
C ALA A 63 -4.12 3.14 0.41
N TRP A 64 -3.11 3.98 0.65
CA TRP A 64 -2.86 4.56 1.97
C TRP A 64 -4.05 5.41 2.46
N LYS A 65 -4.55 6.33 1.61
CA LYS A 65 -5.70 7.18 1.96
C LYS A 65 -6.95 6.36 2.26
N ARG A 66 -7.24 5.34 1.45
CA ARG A 66 -8.38 4.44 1.67
C ARG A 66 -8.24 3.70 3.00
N CYS A 67 -7.10 3.06 3.23
CA CYS A 67 -6.89 2.29 4.45
C CYS A 67 -6.95 3.16 5.70
N ARG A 68 -6.35 4.36 5.68
CA ARG A 68 -6.52 5.32 6.78
C ARG A 68 -7.98 5.68 7.05
N ALA A 69 -8.74 5.98 6.01
CA ALA A 69 -10.16 6.34 6.17
C ALA A 69 -11.00 5.17 6.74
N ILE A 70 -10.67 3.93 6.41
CA ILE A 70 -11.33 2.74 6.99
C ILE A 70 -11.03 2.64 8.49
N VAL A 71 -9.76 2.78 8.89
CA VAL A 71 -9.34 2.69 10.29
C VAL A 71 -9.91 3.83 11.11
N GLU A 72 -9.87 5.07 10.59
CA GLU A 72 -10.42 6.26 11.26
C GLU A 72 -11.92 6.14 11.49
N LYS A 73 -12.69 5.63 10.51
CA LYS A 73 -14.14 5.41 10.66
C LYS A 73 -14.50 4.36 11.73
N ARG A 74 -13.61 3.40 11.99
CA ARG A 74 -13.82 2.35 13.00
C ARG A 74 -13.42 2.80 14.41
N ALA A 75 -12.63 3.88 14.51
CA ALA A 75 -12.19 4.44 15.78
C ALA A 75 -13.21 5.42 16.40
N ILE A 76 -14.34 5.66 15.73
CA ILE A 76 -15.43 6.55 16.13
C ILE A 76 -16.63 5.71 16.57
#